data_AF-A0A212J1A8-F1
#
_entry.id   AF-A0A212J1A8-F1
#
_cell.length_a   1.000
_cell.length_b   1.000
_cell.length_c   1.000
_cell.angle_alpha   90.00
_cell.angle_beta   90.00
_cell.angle_gamma   90.00
#
_symmetry.space_group_name_H-M   'P 1'
#
loop_
_entity.id
_entity.type
_entity.pdbx_description
1 polymer ?
#
loop_
_entity_poly.entity_id
_entity_poly.type
_entity_poly.pdbx_seq_one_letter_code
_entity_poly.pdbx_strand_id
1 'polypeptide(L)'
;MPFEFINKTLDIIYLKKMNIYQQLRSACLAFLIFFSFSTVVKSQEIAIKTNLAYWATTTPNLGLEVGLSKKSTLEIGGGLNVFSFSDNKNFKHWLVQPEYRW
;
A
#
# COMPACT_ATOMS: atom_id res chain seq x y z
N MET A 1 -2.58 13.66 -67.62
CA MET A 1 -2.11 14.49 -66.48
C MET A 1 -2.96 14.38 -65.19
N PRO A 2 -4.30 14.43 -65.18
CA PRO A 2 -5.05 14.42 -63.90
C PRO A 2 -5.05 13.06 -63.16
N PHE A 3 -4.99 11.94 -63.89
CA PHE A 3 -5.00 10.59 -63.30
C PHE A 3 -3.76 10.28 -62.44
N GLU A 4 -2.59 10.75 -62.86
CA GLU A 4 -1.31 10.56 -62.18
C GLU A 4 -1.25 11.34 -60.86
N PHE A 5 -1.87 12.53 -60.85
CA PHE A 5 -2.03 13.35 -59.66
C PHE A 5 -2.97 12.71 -58.62
N ILE A 6 -4.05 12.07 -59.09
CA ILE A 6 -4.99 11.33 -58.24
C ILE A 6 -4.30 10.12 -57.60
N ASN A 7 -3.53 9.34 -58.35
CA ASN A 7 -2.80 8.20 -57.78
C ASN A 7 -1.76 8.64 -56.75
N LYS A 8 -1.01 9.72 -57.03
CA LYS A 8 -0.03 10.25 -56.09
C LYS A 8 -0.66 10.76 -54.79
N THR A 9 -1.84 11.37 -54.88
CA THR A 9 -2.58 11.83 -53.69
C THR A 9 -3.14 10.65 -52.88
N LEU A 10 -3.63 9.60 -53.55
CA LEU A 10 -4.05 8.36 -52.89
C LEU A 10 -2.87 7.67 -52.19
N ASP A 11 -1.71 7.55 -52.83
CA ASP A 11 -0.51 6.96 -52.24
C ASP A 11 -0.07 7.70 -50.97
N ILE A 12 -0.09 9.05 -50.99
CA ILE A 12 0.22 9.87 -49.81
C ILE A 12 -0.78 9.59 -48.67
N ILE A 13 -2.06 9.44 -48.98
CA ILE A 13 -3.10 9.10 -48.00
C ILE A 13 -2.87 7.70 -47.41
N TYR A 14 -2.55 6.71 -48.24
CA TYR A 14 -2.24 5.34 -47.80
C TYR A 14 -0.99 5.29 -46.92
N LEU A 15 0.08 5.98 -47.31
CA LEU A 15 1.31 6.06 -46.53
C LEU A 15 1.09 6.73 -45.17
N LYS A 16 0.31 7.82 -45.13
CA LYS A 16 -0.04 8.51 -43.87
C LYS A 16 -0.86 7.61 -42.95
N LYS A 17 -1.82 6.87 -43.50
CA LYS A 17 -2.64 5.91 -42.75
C LYS A 17 -1.76 4.78 -42.18
N MET A 18 -0.86 4.23 -42.98
CA MET A 18 0.06 3.16 -42.57
C MET A 18 1.02 3.61 -41.43
N ASN A 19 1.54 4.83 -41.49
CA ASN A 19 2.38 5.40 -40.42
C ASN A 19 1.60 5.58 -39.10
N ILE A 20 0.35 6.07 -39.18
CA ILE A 20 -0.54 6.21 -38.02
C ILE A 20 -0.81 4.85 -37.36
N TYR A 21 -1.07 3.80 -38.15
CA TYR A 21 -1.25 2.44 -37.60
C TYR A 21 0.00 1.92 -36.88
N GLN A 22 1.19 2.18 -37.42
CA GLN A 22 2.45 1.80 -36.79
C GLN A 22 2.69 2.55 -35.48
N GLN A 23 2.41 3.85 -35.45
CA GLN A 23 2.51 4.67 -34.23
C GLN A 23 1.53 4.20 -33.15
N LEU A 24 0.29 3.90 -33.52
CA LEU A 24 -0.72 3.36 -32.61
C LEU A 24 -0.30 1.99 -32.06
N ARG A 25 0.18 1.09 -32.92
CA ARG A 25 0.69 -0.23 -32.52
C ARG A 25 1.84 -0.11 -31.51
N SER A 26 2.82 0.75 -31.81
CA SER A 26 3.96 0.97 -30.93
C SER A 26 3.55 1.59 -29.59
N ALA A 27 2.61 2.53 -29.59
CA ALA A 27 2.06 3.11 -28.36
C ALA A 27 1.32 2.07 -27.50
N CYS A 28 0.51 1.20 -28.12
CA CYS A 28 -0.15 0.11 -27.41
C CYS A 28 0.86 -0.86 -26.77
N LEU A 29 1.92 -1.23 -27.50
CA LEU A 29 2.97 -2.11 -26.97
C LEU A 29 3.72 -1.45 -25.80
N ALA A 30 4.07 -0.17 -25.92
CA ALA A 30 4.71 0.58 -24.84
C ALA A 30 3.83 0.64 -23.58
N PHE A 31 2.53 0.88 -23.75
CA PHE A 31 1.56 0.89 -22.65
C PHE A 31 1.45 -0.47 -21.95
N LEU A 32 1.39 -1.57 -22.72
CA LEU A 32 1.35 -2.93 -22.17
C LEU A 32 2.63 -3.30 -21.41
N ILE A 33 3.80 -2.91 -21.93
CA ILE A 33 5.08 -3.12 -21.25
C ILE A 33 5.14 -2.34 -19.93
N PHE A 34 4.69 -1.07 -19.95
CA PHE A 34 4.64 -0.24 -18.75
C PHE A 34 3.74 -0.84 -17.66
N PHE A 35 2.58 -1.38 -18.05
CA PHE A 35 1.65 -2.02 -17.11
C PHE A 35 2.05 -3.44 -16.65
N SER A 36 2.96 -4.10 -17.39
CA SER A 36 3.44 -5.44 -17.03
C SER A 36 4.30 -5.46 -15.76
N PHE A 37 4.78 -4.30 -15.31
CA PHE A 37 5.46 -4.14 -14.02
C PHE A 37 4.47 -3.91 -12.86
N SER A 38 3.32 -4.60 -12.88
CA SER A 38 2.37 -4.57 -11.77
C SER A 38 3.04 -5.11 -10.51
N THR A 39 3.10 -4.24 -9.51
CA THR A 39 3.82 -4.44 -8.26
C THR A 39 3.23 -5.60 -7.45
N VAL A 40 4.08 -6.29 -6.69
CA VAL A 40 3.64 -7.26 -5.68
C VAL A 40 2.84 -6.49 -4.64
N VAL A 41 1.51 -6.56 -4.71
CA VAL A 41 0.62 -6.01 -3.69
C VAL A 41 0.80 -6.88 -2.43
N LYS A 42 1.59 -6.39 -1.47
CA LYS A 42 1.64 -6.98 -0.12
C LYS A 42 0.43 -6.50 0.65
N SER A 43 -0.42 -7.42 1.07
CA SER A 43 -1.43 -7.14 2.10
C SER A 43 -0.70 -6.96 3.42
N GLN A 44 -0.77 -5.77 4.03
CA GLN A 44 -0.27 -5.56 5.39
C GLN A 44 -1.23 -6.24 6.36
N GLU A 45 -0.72 -7.19 7.13
CA GLU A 45 -1.46 -7.81 8.22
C GLU A 45 -1.37 -6.88 9.44
N ILE A 46 -2.52 -6.39 9.91
CA ILE A 46 -2.62 -5.52 11.08
C ILE A 46 -3.45 -6.25 12.13
N ALA A 47 -2.89 -6.39 13.33
CA ALA A 47 -3.57 -6.97 14.48
C ALA A 47 -3.66 -5.96 15.62
N ILE A 48 -4.79 -5.96 16.31
CA ILE A 48 -5.00 -5.17 17.54
C ILE A 48 -5.02 -6.15 18.70
N LYS A 49 -4.27 -5.84 19.75
CA LYS A 49 -4.11 -6.67 20.94
C LYS A 49 -4.54 -5.93 22.19
N THR A 50 -5.09 -6.68 23.13
CA THR A 50 -5.28 -6.24 24.52
C THR A 50 -5.09 -7.44 25.44
N ASN A 51 -4.72 -7.19 26.69
CA ASN A 51 -4.50 -8.19 27.72
C ASN A 51 -5.55 -8.04 28.82
N LEU A 52 -6.46 -9.01 28.90
CA LEU A 52 -7.53 -9.04 29.89
C LEU A 52 -7.03 -9.23 31.34
N ALA A 53 -5.88 -9.87 31.55
CA ALA A 53 -5.32 -10.02 32.90
C ALA A 53 -4.88 -8.66 33.47
N TYR A 54 -4.39 -7.76 32.63
CA TYR A 54 -4.07 -6.38 33.02
C TYR A 54 -5.31 -5.53 33.31
N TRP A 55 -6.47 -5.90 32.79
CA TRP A 55 -7.71 -5.21 33.15
C TRP A 55 -8.11 -5.49 34.61
N ALA A 56 -7.72 -6.65 35.17
CA ALA A 56 -7.94 -6.95 36.59
C ALA A 56 -7.15 -6.03 37.53
N THR A 57 -6.05 -5.45 37.06
CA THR A 57 -5.26 -4.44 37.79
C THR A 57 -5.64 -3.01 37.42
N THR A 58 -6.84 -2.82 36.85
CA THR A 58 -7.37 -1.54 36.38
C THR A 58 -6.43 -0.81 35.40
N THR A 59 -5.63 -1.56 34.64
CA THR A 59 -4.64 -1.01 33.70
C THR A 59 -5.08 -1.34 32.27
N PRO A 60 -5.98 -0.54 31.66
CA PRO A 60 -6.29 -0.69 30.25
C PRO A 60 -5.00 -0.61 29.43
N ASN A 61 -4.89 -1.52 28.47
CA ASN A 61 -3.72 -1.68 27.63
C ASN A 61 -4.17 -2.00 26.20
N LEU A 62 -3.41 -1.51 25.24
CA LEU A 62 -3.70 -1.65 23.82
C LEU A 62 -2.38 -1.80 23.06
N GLY A 63 -2.33 -2.74 22.15
CA GLY A 63 -1.21 -2.98 21.24
C GLY A 63 -1.67 -3.02 19.79
N LEU A 64 -0.81 -2.58 18.90
CA LEU A 64 -0.96 -2.67 17.46
C LEU A 64 0.26 -3.37 16.86
N GLU A 65 0.01 -4.45 16.14
CA GLU A 65 1.04 -5.21 15.42
C GLU A 65 0.83 -5.07 13.91
N VAL A 66 1.92 -4.86 13.18
CA VAL A 66 1.97 -4.72 11.73
C VAL A 66 2.97 -5.71 11.14
N GLY A 67 2.51 -6.55 10.22
CA GLY A 67 3.36 -7.40 9.39
C GLY A 67 4.11 -6.58 8.34
N LEU A 68 5.44 -6.48 8.48
CA LEU A 68 6.32 -5.78 7.54
C LEU A 68 6.75 -6.70 6.37
N SER A 69 6.91 -8.00 6.65
CA SER A 69 7.24 -9.01 5.65
C SER A 69 6.76 -10.39 6.10
N LYS A 70 6.98 -11.43 5.28
CA LYS A 70 6.60 -12.82 5.60
C LYS A 70 7.21 -13.38 6.90
N LYS A 71 8.26 -12.73 7.41
CA LYS A 71 8.98 -13.14 8.62
C LYS A 71 9.15 -12.01 9.63
N SER A 72 8.82 -10.76 9.27
CA SER A 72 9.07 -9.62 10.14
C SER A 72 7.78 -8.91 10.53
N THR A 73 7.67 -8.61 11.82
CA THR A 73 6.54 -7.90 12.43
C THR A 73 7.05 -6.79 13.34
N LEU A 74 6.32 -5.69 13.35
CA LEU A 74 6.54 -4.57 14.26
C LEU A 74 5.32 -4.42 15.15
N GLU A 75 5.53 -4.37 16.45
CA GLU A 75 4.47 -4.19 17.43
C GLU A 75 4.77 -2.95 18.28
N ILE A 76 3.72 -2.16 18.51
CA ILE A 76 3.76 -1.04 19.42
C ILE A 76 2.53 -1.13 20.33
N GLY A 77 2.77 -1.21 21.63
CA GLY A 77 1.71 -1.26 22.62
C GLY A 77 1.99 -0.36 23.81
N GLY A 78 0.94 -0.07 24.55
CA GLY A 78 1.05 0.72 25.77
C GLY A 78 -0.10 0.46 26.72
N GLY A 79 0.13 0.81 27.98
CA GLY A 79 -0.85 0.69 29.07
C GLY A 79 -0.89 1.96 29.89
N LEU A 80 -2.07 2.30 30.37
CA LEU A 80 -2.31 3.49 31.20
C LEU A 80 -3.13 3.08 32.41
N ASN A 81 -2.62 3.31 33.61
CA ASN A 81 -3.44 3.24 34.82
C ASN A 81 -3.65 4.66 35.36
N VAL A 82 -4.91 5.07 35.45
CA VAL A 82 -5.32 6.40 35.92
C VAL A 82 -6.15 6.33 37.21
N PHE A 83 -6.29 5.14 37.80
CA PHE A 83 -7.18 4.93 38.94
C PHE A 83 -6.56 5.45 40.23
N SER A 84 -7.35 6.25 40.94
CA SER A 84 -7.10 6.67 42.31
C SER A 84 -7.96 5.82 43.25
N PHE A 85 -7.32 5.11 44.16
CA PHE A 85 -8.02 4.40 45.24
C PHE A 85 -8.18 5.36 46.43
N SER A 86 -9.19 5.14 47.29
CA SER A 86 -9.32 5.91 48.53
C SER A 86 -8.08 5.73 49.42
N ASP A 87 -7.82 6.70 50.30
CA ASP A 87 -6.62 6.77 51.17
C ASP A 87 -5.29 7.06 50.44
N ASN A 88 -5.30 8.02 49.52
CA ASN A 88 -4.08 8.61 48.94
C ASN A 88 -3.18 7.63 48.16
N LYS A 89 -3.69 6.43 47.83
CA LYS A 89 -3.01 5.43 47.02
C LYS A 89 -3.32 5.67 45.55
N ASN A 90 -2.43 6.39 44.88
CA ASN A 90 -2.49 6.64 43.45
C ASN A 90 -1.53 5.69 42.73
N PHE A 91 -2.06 4.75 41.95
CA PHE A 91 -1.23 3.83 41.15
C PHE A 91 -1.20 4.28 39.68
N LYS A 92 -0.70 5.49 39.46
CA LYS A 92 -0.62 6.11 38.13
C LYS A 92 0.67 5.68 37.45
N HIS A 93 0.56 4.94 36.37
CA HIS A 93 1.71 4.58 35.55
C HIS A 93 1.32 4.51 34.08
N TRP A 94 2.33 4.73 33.23
CA TRP A 94 2.23 4.57 31.79
C TRP A 94 3.34 3.62 31.35
N LEU A 95 3.01 2.75 30.40
CA LEU A 95 3.94 1.81 29.81
C LEU A 95 3.89 2.00 28.30
N VAL A 96 5.06 1.95 27.66
CA VAL A 96 5.20 1.81 26.21
C VAL A 96 6.10 0.63 25.95
N GLN A 97 5.70 -0.22 25.02
CA GLN A 97 6.41 -1.43 24.63
C GLN A 97 6.54 -1.47 23.11
N PRO A 98 7.69 -1.06 22.57
CA PRO A 98 8.05 -1.31 21.19
C PRO A 98 8.67 -2.72 21.07
N GLU A 99 8.27 -3.47 20.06
CA GLU A 99 8.82 -4.80 19.78
C GLU A 99 8.99 -5.02 18.27
N TYR A 100 10.10 -5.65 17.89
CA TYR A 100 10.38 -6.06 16.52
C TYR A 100 10.77 -7.54 16.50
N ARG A 101 10.16 -8.31 15.59
CA ARG A 101 10.44 -9.74 15.39
C ARG A 101 10.83 -10.01 13.93
N TRP A 102 11.69 -11.02 13.70
CA TRP A 102 12.26 -11.42 12.40
C TRP A 102 12.28 -12.94 12.21
#